data_AF-A0A635YMN9-F1
#
_entry.id   AF-A0A635YMN9-F1
#
_cell.length_a   1.000
_cell.length_b   1.000
_cell.length_c   1.000
_cell.angle_alpha   90.00
_cell.angle_beta   90.00
_cell.angle_gamma   90.00
#
_symmetry.space_group_name_H-M   'P 1'
#
loop_
_entity.id
_entity.type
_entity.pdbx_description
1 polymer ?
#
loop_
_entity_poly.entity_id
_entity_poly.type
_entity_poly.pdbx_seq_one_letter_code
_entity_poly.pdbx_strand_id
1 'polypeptide(L)'
;QLAEDDALRANTFALATEATSSCEDRITFFLHQMKNVQLVHNAEKGEYDNNLAVLVATGREMFRLGKLEQIAREKVRTLAFVDELEVWLAYQNKLRKPLGLTSVTAEMRFFGVSGVTASDLRSAERQVKAAEKSEFREWILQWGPLHSVLERKAPERVNALREKQMSDYEETYRMLSDTELRPFGLVGNTDAERTIGARAMESAKKAFLDGLRPLVDDMLGSYLKARRRLN
;
A
#
# COMPACT_ATOMS: atom_id res chain seq x y z
N GLN A 1 -15.88 -9.53 -14.16
CA GLN A 1 -14.66 -9.77 -13.37
C GLN A 1 -14.91 -10.66 -12.15
N LEU A 2 -15.48 -10.23 -11.02
CA LEU A 2 -15.68 -11.16 -9.87
C LEU A 2 -16.58 -12.38 -10.19
N ALA A 3 -17.58 -12.21 -11.05
CA ALA A 3 -18.44 -13.31 -11.50
C ALA A 3 -17.74 -14.31 -12.43
N GLU A 4 -16.62 -13.91 -13.05
CA GLU A 4 -15.91 -14.69 -14.08
C GLU A 4 -14.60 -15.28 -13.54
N ASP A 5 -14.26 -15.00 -12.28
CA ASP A 5 -12.99 -15.35 -11.68
C ASP A 5 -13.15 -15.86 -10.25
N ASP A 6 -13.02 -17.17 -10.10
CA ASP A 6 -13.28 -17.88 -8.85
C ASP A 6 -12.24 -17.55 -7.77
N ALA A 7 -10.97 -17.39 -8.15
CA ALA A 7 -9.90 -17.05 -7.24
C ALA A 7 -10.03 -15.61 -6.72
N LEU A 8 -10.30 -14.66 -7.63
CA LEU A 8 -10.56 -13.27 -7.25
C LEU A 8 -11.79 -13.16 -6.33
N ARG A 9 -12.85 -13.92 -6.62
CA ARG A 9 -14.06 -13.95 -5.81
C ARG A 9 -13.80 -14.50 -4.41
N ALA A 10 -13.08 -15.62 -4.30
CA ALA A 10 -12.72 -16.21 -3.02
C ALA A 10 -11.89 -15.24 -2.15
N ASN A 11 -10.86 -14.61 -2.73
CA ASN A 11 -10.02 -13.65 -2.02
C ASN A 11 -10.79 -12.40 -1.58
N THR A 12 -11.69 -11.89 -2.44
CA THR A 12 -12.53 -10.73 -2.10
C THR A 12 -13.52 -11.05 -0.98
N PHE A 13 -14.09 -12.27 -0.98
CA PHE A 13 -15.03 -12.70 0.06
C PHE A 13 -14.32 -12.90 1.40
N ALA A 14 -13.10 -13.47 1.40
CA ALA A 14 -12.30 -13.59 2.62
C ALA A 14 -12.02 -12.22 3.27
N LEU A 15 -11.66 -11.21 2.47
CA LEU A 15 -11.50 -9.83 2.96
C LEU A 15 -12.81 -9.22 3.47
N ALA A 16 -13.94 -9.52 2.83
CA ALA A 16 -15.24 -9.04 3.28
C ALA A 16 -15.63 -9.63 4.64
N THR A 17 -15.32 -10.91 4.88
CA THR A 17 -15.55 -11.54 6.19
C THR A 17 -14.72 -10.87 7.28
N GLU A 18 -13.45 -10.58 7.01
CA GLU A 18 -12.59 -9.83 7.94
C GLU A 18 -13.16 -8.43 8.22
N ALA A 19 -13.70 -7.77 7.19
CA ALA A 19 -14.37 -6.48 7.32
C ALA A 19 -15.54 -6.46 8.29
N THR A 20 -16.33 -7.53 8.30
CA THR A 20 -17.48 -7.68 9.21
C THR A 20 -17.11 -8.10 10.63
N SER A 21 -15.88 -8.60 10.84
CA SER A 21 -15.41 -9.14 12.13
C SER A 21 -14.72 -8.10 13.02
N SER A 22 -14.25 -7.01 12.42
CA SER A 22 -13.59 -5.91 13.10
C SER A 22 -14.56 -4.73 13.20
N CYS A 23 -14.68 -4.08 14.36
CA CYS A 23 -15.65 -3.00 14.66
C CYS A 23 -15.93 -2.06 13.47
N GLU A 24 -17.19 -1.60 13.40
CA GLU A 24 -17.92 -0.91 12.31
C GLU A 24 -17.19 0.21 11.53
N ASP A 25 -16.01 0.66 11.97
CA ASP A 25 -15.29 1.84 11.49
C ASP A 25 -14.29 1.60 10.34
N ARG A 26 -14.40 0.51 9.55
CA ARG A 26 -13.36 0.16 8.54
C ARG A 26 -13.84 -0.14 7.12
N ILE A 27 -15.10 0.08 6.78
CA ILE A 27 -15.67 -0.26 5.46
C ILE A 27 -14.86 0.35 4.29
N THR A 28 -14.40 1.59 4.44
CA THR A 28 -13.57 2.32 3.46
C THR A 28 -12.21 1.67 3.23
N PHE A 29 -11.53 1.31 4.32
CA PHE A 29 -10.28 0.54 4.27
C PHE A 29 -10.48 -0.77 3.53
N PHE A 30 -11.52 -1.54 3.86
CA PHE A 30 -11.75 -2.82 3.20
C PHE A 30 -12.11 -2.68 1.71
N LEU A 31 -12.85 -1.65 1.31
CA LEU A 31 -13.11 -1.38 -0.12
C LEU A 31 -11.81 -1.09 -0.89
N HIS A 32 -10.91 -0.31 -0.29
CA HIS A 32 -9.59 -0.05 -0.85
C HIS A 32 -8.74 -1.34 -0.94
N GLN A 33 -8.77 -2.18 0.10
CA GLN A 33 -8.09 -3.48 0.12
C GLN A 33 -8.62 -4.45 -0.95
N MET A 34 -9.94 -4.50 -1.17
CA MET A 34 -10.54 -5.32 -2.22
C MET A 34 -10.08 -4.91 -3.63
N LYS A 35 -10.02 -3.59 -3.89
CA LYS A 35 -9.41 -3.08 -5.14
C LYS A 35 -7.94 -3.49 -5.25
N ASN A 36 -7.18 -3.42 -4.16
CA ASN A 36 -5.79 -3.85 -4.18
C ASN A 36 -5.64 -5.35 -4.51
N VAL A 37 -6.50 -6.21 -3.94
CA VAL A 37 -6.53 -7.65 -4.28
C VAL A 37 -6.83 -7.89 -5.75
N GLN A 38 -7.80 -7.16 -6.32
CA GLN A 38 -8.07 -7.22 -7.75
C GLN A 38 -6.84 -6.82 -8.58
N LEU A 39 -6.11 -5.79 -8.17
CA LEU A 39 -4.90 -5.34 -8.88
C LEU A 39 -3.75 -6.34 -8.76
N VAL A 40 -3.57 -6.96 -7.59
CA VAL A 40 -2.60 -8.06 -7.38
C VAL A 40 -2.94 -9.22 -8.31
N HIS A 41 -4.20 -9.65 -8.32
CA HIS A 41 -4.66 -10.75 -9.15
C HIS A 41 -4.45 -10.50 -10.65
N ASN A 42 -4.75 -9.29 -11.12
CA ASN A 42 -4.49 -8.88 -12.50
C ASN A 42 -2.99 -8.84 -12.84
N ALA A 43 -2.15 -8.46 -11.86
CA ALA A 43 -0.70 -8.48 -12.00
C ALA A 43 -0.13 -9.91 -12.05
N GLU A 44 -0.64 -10.82 -11.21
CA GLU A 44 -0.29 -12.25 -11.21
C GLU A 44 -0.66 -12.92 -12.54
N LYS A 45 -1.83 -12.58 -13.11
CA LYS A 45 -2.25 -13.02 -14.45
C LYS A 45 -1.46 -12.37 -15.58
N GLY A 46 -0.81 -11.24 -15.31
CA GLY A 46 0.10 -10.58 -16.23
C GLY A 46 -0.47 -9.58 -17.18
N GLU A 47 -1.62 -9.02 -16.81
CA GLU A 47 -2.22 -7.91 -17.56
C GLU A 47 -1.27 -6.71 -17.69
N TYR A 48 -0.31 -6.57 -16.78
CA TYR A 48 0.62 -5.44 -16.72
C TYR A 48 2.00 -5.69 -17.33
N ASP A 49 2.32 -6.92 -17.76
CA ASP A 49 3.67 -7.29 -18.21
C ASP A 49 4.18 -6.50 -19.40
N ASN A 50 3.27 -6.19 -20.32
CA ASN A 50 3.55 -5.45 -21.53
C ASN A 50 3.07 -4.00 -21.41
N ASN A 51 2.57 -3.61 -20.23
CA ASN A 51 2.00 -2.30 -19.98
C ASN A 51 2.37 -1.75 -18.59
N LEU A 52 3.68 -1.65 -18.37
CA LEU A 52 4.26 -1.11 -17.14
C LEU A 52 3.84 0.36 -16.88
N ALA A 53 3.49 1.10 -17.94
CA ALA A 53 2.92 2.44 -17.80
C ALA A 53 1.59 2.44 -17.05
N VAL A 54 0.71 1.48 -17.36
CA VAL A 54 -0.57 1.31 -16.65
C VAL A 54 -0.32 0.84 -15.23
N LEU A 55 0.63 -0.08 -14.98
CA LEU A 55 0.99 -0.49 -13.62
C LEU A 55 1.39 0.70 -12.74
N VAL A 56 2.27 1.56 -13.24
CA VAL A 56 2.71 2.77 -12.52
C VAL A 56 1.58 3.77 -12.35
N ALA A 57 0.73 3.96 -13.36
CA ALA A 57 -0.42 4.85 -13.25
C ALA A 57 -1.42 4.37 -12.18
N THR A 58 -1.71 3.07 -12.16
CA THR A 58 -2.53 2.42 -11.15
C THR A 58 -1.90 2.52 -9.76
N GLY A 59 -0.60 2.26 -9.64
CA GLY A 59 0.13 2.42 -8.37
C GLY A 59 0.04 3.85 -7.84
N ARG A 60 0.18 4.87 -8.70
CA ARG A 60 0.01 6.27 -8.31
C ARG A 60 -1.40 6.57 -7.83
N GLU A 61 -2.42 6.03 -8.50
CA GLU A 61 -3.80 6.19 -8.04
C GLU A 61 -4.01 5.54 -6.66
N MET A 62 -3.54 4.31 -6.46
CA MET A 62 -3.63 3.60 -5.17
C MET A 62 -2.88 4.34 -4.06
N PHE A 63 -1.70 4.89 -4.34
CA PHE A 63 -0.97 5.73 -3.39
C PHE A 63 -1.79 6.96 -2.98
N ARG A 64 -2.40 7.66 -3.94
CA ARG A 64 -3.23 8.84 -3.67
C ARG A 64 -4.46 8.46 -2.84
N LEU A 65 -5.14 7.36 -3.18
CA LEU A 65 -6.30 6.87 -2.43
C LEU A 65 -5.93 6.50 -0.98
N GLY A 66 -4.79 5.84 -0.77
CA GLY A 66 -4.28 5.53 0.57
C GLY A 66 -3.95 6.78 1.38
N LYS A 67 -3.35 7.81 0.76
CA LYS A 67 -3.12 9.10 1.43
C LYS A 67 -4.42 9.83 1.76
N LEU A 68 -5.42 9.80 0.88
CA LEU A 68 -6.73 10.36 1.16
C LEU A 68 -7.46 9.63 2.29
N GLU A 69 -7.29 8.31 2.40
CA GLU A 69 -7.81 7.53 3.52
C GLU A 69 -7.19 7.98 4.86
N GLN A 70 -5.87 8.19 4.91
CA GLN A 70 -5.18 8.71 6.09
C GLN A 70 -5.71 10.09 6.49
N ILE A 71 -5.84 11.01 5.53
CA ILE A 71 -6.35 12.37 5.75
C ILE A 71 -7.83 12.33 6.21
N ALA A 72 -8.64 11.45 5.63
CA ALA A 72 -10.03 11.27 6.02
C ALA A 72 -10.12 10.78 7.48
N ARG A 73 -9.34 9.78 7.85
CA ARG A 73 -9.30 9.25 9.22
C ARG A 73 -8.85 10.30 10.24
N GLU A 74 -7.86 11.12 9.90
CA GLU A 74 -7.44 12.25 10.74
C GLU A 74 -8.57 13.28 10.90
N LYS A 75 -9.30 13.58 9.82
CA LYS A 75 -10.43 14.51 9.86
C LYS A 75 -11.59 13.96 10.70
N VAL A 76 -11.93 12.67 10.57
CA VAL A 76 -13.00 12.02 11.34
C VAL A 76 -12.76 12.19 12.85
N ARG A 77 -11.51 12.04 13.32
CA ARG A 77 -11.16 12.27 14.73
C ARG A 77 -11.43 13.68 15.24
N THR A 78 -11.57 14.66 14.34
CA THR A 78 -11.87 16.06 14.70
C THR A 78 -13.36 16.39 14.64
N LEU A 79 -14.19 15.50 14.10
CA LEU A 79 -15.61 15.71 13.89
C LEU A 79 -16.41 14.93 14.94
N ALA A 80 -17.45 15.56 15.49
CA ALA A 80 -18.43 14.86 16.31
C ALA A 80 -19.60 14.40 15.41
N PHE A 81 -20.01 13.13 15.53
CA PHE A 81 -21.21 12.57 14.88
C PHE A 81 -21.20 12.60 13.32
N VAL A 82 -20.08 12.24 12.69
CA VAL A 82 -19.99 12.12 11.21
C VAL A 82 -19.58 10.69 10.83
N ASP A 83 -20.18 10.16 9.76
CA ASP A 83 -19.83 8.88 9.17
C ASP A 83 -18.46 8.97 8.45
N GLU A 84 -17.51 8.11 8.82
CA GLU A 84 -16.18 8.02 8.19
C GLU A 84 -16.26 7.78 6.68
N LEU A 85 -17.25 6.98 6.24
CA LEU A 85 -17.48 6.71 4.83
C LEU A 85 -17.83 7.99 4.08
N GLU A 86 -18.66 8.86 4.65
CA GLU A 86 -19.03 10.13 4.03
C GLU A 86 -17.84 11.09 3.92
N VAL A 87 -16.99 11.19 4.95
CA VAL A 87 -15.76 12.00 4.91
C VAL A 87 -14.83 11.52 3.81
N TRP A 88 -14.59 10.20 3.74
CA TRP A 88 -13.71 9.62 2.74
C TRP A 88 -14.24 9.78 1.31
N LEU A 89 -15.52 9.49 1.09
CA LEU A 89 -16.18 9.68 -0.21
C LEU A 89 -16.15 11.16 -0.63
N ALA A 90 -16.30 12.09 0.31
CA ALA A 90 -16.21 13.52 0.03
C ALA A 90 -14.82 13.90 -0.51
N TYR A 91 -13.74 13.44 0.12
CA TYR A 91 -12.38 13.67 -0.38
C TYR A 91 -12.17 13.03 -1.76
N GLN A 92 -12.54 11.75 -1.94
CA GLN A 92 -12.36 11.06 -3.21
C GLN A 92 -13.12 11.72 -4.36
N ASN A 93 -14.40 12.05 -4.14
CA ASN A 93 -15.25 12.63 -5.17
C ASN A 93 -14.77 14.03 -5.57
N LYS A 94 -14.50 14.90 -4.59
CA LYS A 94 -14.08 16.28 -4.85
C LYS A 94 -12.65 16.38 -5.40
N LEU A 95 -11.77 15.47 -5.01
CA LEU A 95 -10.38 15.43 -5.50
C LEU A 95 -10.20 14.50 -6.70
N ARG A 96 -11.28 13.93 -7.25
CA ARG A 96 -11.25 13.07 -8.43
C ARG A 96 -10.54 13.71 -9.61
N LYS A 97 -10.95 14.91 -10.02
CA LYS A 97 -10.31 15.64 -11.13
C LYS A 97 -8.92 16.16 -10.74
N PRO A 98 -8.73 16.85 -9.60
CA PRO A 98 -7.41 17.37 -9.20
C PRO A 98 -6.30 16.33 -9.03
N LEU A 99 -6.66 15.10 -8.61
CA LEU A 99 -5.73 13.99 -8.38
C LEU A 99 -5.80 12.89 -9.45
N GLY A 100 -6.65 13.06 -10.47
CA GLY A 100 -6.79 12.08 -11.56
C GLY A 100 -7.22 10.70 -11.10
N LEU A 101 -8.18 10.60 -10.17
CA LEU A 101 -8.69 9.33 -9.66
C LEU A 101 -9.68 8.74 -10.67
N THR A 102 -9.27 7.72 -11.40
CA THR A 102 -10.08 7.12 -12.47
C THR A 102 -11.09 6.10 -11.94
N SER A 103 -10.79 5.47 -10.81
CA SER A 103 -11.59 4.41 -10.20
C SER A 103 -12.68 4.90 -9.23
N VAL A 104 -12.81 6.22 -9.06
CA VAL A 104 -13.80 6.84 -8.16
C VAL A 104 -15.02 7.29 -8.97
N THR A 105 -16.23 7.00 -8.48
CA THR A 105 -17.49 7.36 -9.11
C THR A 105 -17.77 8.87 -9.03
N ALA A 106 -18.51 9.40 -10.01
CA ALA A 106 -18.72 10.85 -10.18
C ALA A 106 -19.69 11.46 -9.17
N GLU A 107 -20.61 10.68 -8.61
CA GLU A 107 -21.74 11.24 -7.86
C GLU A 107 -21.71 10.80 -6.40
N MET A 108 -21.73 11.79 -5.50
CA MET A 108 -22.01 11.60 -4.09
C MET A 108 -23.25 12.42 -3.76
N ARG A 109 -24.32 11.74 -3.32
CA ARG A 109 -25.63 12.36 -3.06
C ARG A 109 -25.66 13.20 -1.78
N PHE A 110 -24.74 12.98 -0.83
CA PHE A 110 -24.76 13.57 0.53
C PHE A 110 -23.49 14.33 0.93
N PHE A 111 -22.87 15.08 0.00
CA PHE A 111 -21.66 15.85 0.32
C PHE A 111 -21.82 16.84 1.49
N GLY A 112 -23.01 17.46 1.64
CA GLY A 112 -23.27 18.50 2.64
C GLY A 112 -23.18 18.03 4.10
N VAL A 113 -23.17 16.72 4.35
CA VAL A 113 -23.18 16.13 5.70
C VAL A 113 -21.76 15.70 6.15
N SER A 114 -20.80 15.64 5.22
CA SER A 114 -19.44 15.14 5.46
C SER A 114 -18.55 16.00 6.37
N GLY A 115 -18.92 17.26 6.65
CA GLY A 115 -18.07 18.18 7.44
C GLY A 115 -16.73 18.57 6.79
N VAL A 116 -16.51 18.21 5.52
CA VAL A 116 -15.30 18.54 4.75
C VAL A 116 -15.43 19.93 4.11
N THR A 117 -14.51 20.83 4.45
CA THR A 117 -14.52 22.20 3.94
C THR A 117 -13.73 22.35 2.64
N ALA A 118 -13.94 23.44 1.91
CA ALA A 118 -13.12 23.78 0.74
C ALA A 118 -11.64 23.99 1.09
N SER A 119 -11.33 24.42 2.33
CA SER A 119 -9.96 24.55 2.82
C SER A 119 -9.30 23.18 3.01
N ASP A 120 -10.04 22.24 3.59
CA ASP A 120 -9.59 20.86 3.80
C ASP A 120 -9.25 20.20 2.46
N LEU A 121 -10.09 20.37 1.43
CA LEU A 121 -9.83 19.84 0.09
C LEU A 121 -8.54 20.40 -0.53
N ARG A 122 -8.32 21.72 -0.45
CA ARG A 122 -7.08 22.34 -0.95
C ARG A 122 -5.84 21.91 -0.16
N SER A 123 -6.00 21.67 1.14
CA SER A 123 -4.92 21.13 1.98
C SER A 123 -4.58 19.70 1.58
N ALA A 124 -5.59 18.84 1.50
CA ALA A 124 -5.46 17.43 1.12
C ALA A 124 -4.84 17.27 -0.27
N GLU A 125 -5.27 18.05 -1.26
CA GLU A 125 -4.68 18.02 -2.60
C GLU A 125 -3.17 18.31 -2.57
N ARG A 126 -2.75 19.36 -1.85
CA ARG A 126 -1.33 19.72 -1.72
C ARG A 126 -0.53 18.65 -0.99
N GLN A 127 -1.08 18.12 0.09
CA GLN A 127 -0.43 17.06 0.88
C GLN A 127 -0.22 15.79 0.04
N VAL A 128 -1.25 15.34 -0.70
CA VAL A 128 -1.14 14.15 -1.56
C VAL A 128 -0.12 14.37 -2.67
N LYS A 129 -0.14 15.52 -3.35
CA LYS A 129 0.83 15.84 -4.42
C LYS A 129 2.26 15.93 -3.89
N ALA A 130 2.45 16.50 -2.69
CA ALA A 130 3.74 16.56 -2.03
C ALA A 130 4.24 15.17 -1.65
N ALA A 131 3.40 14.37 -1.00
CA ALA A 131 3.72 13.00 -0.59
C ALA A 131 4.01 12.10 -1.80
N GLU A 132 3.28 12.23 -2.90
CA GLU A 132 3.57 11.44 -4.11
C GLU A 132 4.95 11.79 -4.68
N LYS A 133 5.37 13.05 -4.58
CA LYS A 133 6.69 13.47 -5.06
C LYS A 133 7.83 12.90 -4.20
N SER A 134 7.65 12.84 -2.87
CA SER A 134 8.70 12.43 -1.93
C SER A 134 8.70 10.93 -1.61
N GLU A 135 7.53 10.29 -1.52
CA GLU A 135 7.39 8.95 -0.93
C GLU A 135 7.02 7.88 -1.95
N PHE A 136 6.47 8.23 -3.12
CA PHE A 136 5.91 7.25 -4.05
C PHE A 136 6.93 6.19 -4.51
N ARG A 137 8.20 6.59 -4.69
CA ARG A 137 9.26 5.67 -5.12
C ARG A 137 9.54 4.58 -4.09
N GLU A 138 9.56 4.91 -2.81
CA GLU A 138 9.76 3.91 -1.76
C GLU A 138 8.47 3.14 -1.46
N TRP A 139 7.31 3.76 -1.65
CA TRP A 139 6.02 3.10 -1.50
C TRP A 139 5.81 2.01 -2.56
N ILE A 140 6.10 2.29 -3.83
CA ILE A 140 5.86 1.33 -4.92
C ILE A 140 6.75 0.09 -4.78
N LEU A 141 7.95 0.22 -4.19
CA LEU A 141 8.84 -0.92 -3.89
C LEU A 141 8.20 -1.92 -2.92
N GLN A 142 7.24 -1.49 -2.11
CA GLN A 142 6.53 -2.35 -1.16
C GLN A 142 5.18 -2.85 -1.70
N TRP A 143 4.81 -2.43 -2.91
CA TRP A 143 3.48 -2.68 -3.46
C TRP A 143 3.39 -4.09 -4.06
N GLY A 144 2.47 -4.91 -3.53
CA GLY A 144 2.30 -6.32 -3.92
C GLY A 144 2.20 -6.57 -5.43
N PRO A 145 1.36 -5.86 -6.20
CA PRO A 145 1.29 -6.02 -7.66
C PRO A 145 2.62 -5.82 -8.38
N LEU A 146 3.50 -4.93 -7.85
CA LEU A 146 4.85 -4.79 -8.41
C LEU A 146 5.68 -6.04 -8.17
N HIS A 147 5.62 -6.63 -6.96
CA HIS A 147 6.32 -7.88 -6.65
C HIS A 147 5.88 -9.01 -7.59
N SER A 148 4.57 -9.17 -7.82
CA SER A 148 4.04 -10.17 -8.77
C SER A 148 4.56 -9.97 -10.20
N VAL A 149 4.73 -8.74 -10.66
CA VAL A 149 5.32 -8.46 -11.98
C VAL A 149 6.82 -8.77 -11.99
N LEU A 150 7.55 -8.37 -10.95
CA LEU A 150 8.99 -8.62 -10.83
C LEU A 150 9.31 -10.12 -10.76
N GLU A 151 8.52 -10.90 -10.01
CA GLU A 151 8.68 -12.35 -9.88
C GLU A 151 8.52 -13.06 -11.23
N ARG A 152 7.75 -12.50 -12.17
CA ARG A 152 7.55 -13.09 -13.50
C ARG A 152 8.55 -12.58 -14.54
N LYS A 153 8.97 -11.32 -14.43
CA LYS A 153 9.94 -10.70 -15.35
C LYS A 153 11.39 -11.02 -15.02
N ALA A 154 11.72 -11.18 -13.74
CA ALA A 154 13.07 -11.45 -13.24
C ALA A 154 13.06 -12.49 -12.11
N PRO A 155 12.51 -13.71 -12.34
CA PRO A 155 12.31 -14.72 -11.30
C PRO A 155 13.61 -15.07 -10.56
N GLU A 156 14.70 -15.30 -11.28
CA GLU A 156 15.99 -15.67 -10.68
C GLU A 156 16.50 -14.60 -9.70
N ARG A 157 16.40 -13.32 -10.09
CA ARG A 157 16.89 -12.21 -9.27
C ARG A 157 16.01 -12.00 -8.04
N VAL A 158 14.68 -12.11 -8.19
CA VAL A 158 13.76 -11.95 -7.06
C VAL A 158 13.89 -13.13 -6.10
N ASN A 159 14.00 -14.36 -6.59
CA ASN A 159 14.20 -15.54 -5.75
C ASN A 159 15.51 -15.45 -4.95
N ALA A 160 16.61 -15.04 -5.59
CA ALA A 160 17.87 -14.81 -4.89
C ALA A 160 17.75 -13.74 -3.80
N LEU A 161 16.99 -12.67 -4.04
CA LEU A 161 16.72 -11.65 -3.01
C LEU A 161 15.84 -12.17 -1.86
N ARG A 162 14.87 -13.06 -2.13
CA ARG A 162 14.04 -13.70 -1.10
C ARG A 162 14.84 -14.68 -0.25
N GLU A 163 15.69 -15.50 -0.87
CA GLU A 163 16.61 -16.39 -0.17
C GLU A 163 17.56 -15.59 0.72
N LYS A 164 18.14 -14.51 0.19
CA LYS A 164 18.97 -13.60 0.96
C LYS A 164 18.18 -12.97 2.12
N GLN A 165 16.93 -12.55 1.91
CA GLN A 165 16.09 -11.99 2.97
C GLN A 165 15.90 -12.96 4.14
N MET A 166 15.71 -14.25 3.86
CA MET A 166 15.60 -15.28 4.90
C MET A 166 16.92 -15.46 5.65
N SER A 167 18.05 -15.53 4.94
CA SER A 167 19.39 -15.62 5.55
C SER A 167 19.71 -14.40 6.42
N ASP A 168 19.46 -13.19 5.89
CA ASP A 168 19.70 -11.92 6.60
C ASP A 168 18.87 -11.84 7.89
N TYR A 169 17.63 -12.37 7.88
CA TYR A 169 16.79 -12.48 9.08
C TYR A 169 17.41 -13.41 10.12
N GLU A 170 17.78 -14.64 9.73
CA GLU A 170 18.33 -15.64 10.64
C GLU A 170 19.66 -15.17 11.26
N GLU A 171 20.54 -14.59 10.44
CA GLU A 171 21.81 -14.03 10.89
C GLU A 171 21.63 -12.85 11.85
N THR A 172 20.75 -11.90 11.49
CA THR A 172 20.47 -10.73 12.34
C THR A 172 19.82 -11.16 13.65
N TYR A 173 18.87 -12.09 13.61
CA TYR A 173 18.22 -12.63 14.80
C TYR A 173 19.24 -13.28 15.74
N ARG A 174 20.12 -14.14 15.20
CA ARG A 174 21.16 -14.80 15.98
C ARG A 174 22.12 -13.78 16.60
N MET A 175 22.55 -12.79 15.82
CA MET A 175 23.40 -11.71 16.31
C MET A 175 22.74 -10.93 17.45
N LEU A 176 21.47 -10.54 17.32
CA LEU A 176 20.72 -9.83 18.38
C LEU A 176 20.50 -10.71 19.61
N SER A 177 20.22 -12.00 19.44
CA SER A 177 20.10 -12.94 20.55
C SER A 177 21.41 -13.06 21.33
N ASP A 178 22.54 -13.14 20.62
CA ASP A 178 23.86 -13.30 21.20
C ASP A 178 24.35 -12.03 21.91
N THR A 179 23.99 -10.85 21.40
CA THR A 179 24.48 -9.56 21.90
C THR A 179 23.53 -8.89 22.89
N GLU A 180 22.22 -9.09 22.79
CA GLU A 180 21.21 -8.40 23.61
C GLU A 180 20.44 -9.34 24.54
N LEU A 181 20.26 -10.63 24.22
CA LEU A 181 19.51 -11.54 25.10
C LEU A 181 20.42 -12.36 26.01
N ARG A 182 21.45 -13.00 25.46
CA ARG A 182 22.38 -13.85 26.24
C ARG A 182 23.04 -13.12 27.42
N PRO A 183 23.56 -11.89 27.29
CA PRO A 183 24.25 -11.22 28.40
C PRO A 183 23.34 -10.93 29.60
N PHE A 184 22.04 -10.80 29.35
CA PHE A 184 21.03 -10.51 30.37
C PHE A 184 20.23 -11.76 30.78
N GLY A 185 20.58 -12.95 30.29
CA GLY A 185 19.87 -14.20 30.60
C GLY A 185 18.44 -14.23 30.07
N LEU A 186 18.12 -13.45 29.04
CA LEU A 186 16.76 -13.30 28.48
C LEU A 186 16.45 -14.30 27.35
N VAL A 187 17.34 -15.24 27.07
CA VAL A 187 17.06 -16.32 26.11
C VAL A 187 15.95 -17.22 26.66
N GLY A 188 14.92 -17.49 25.86
CA GLY A 188 13.69 -18.16 26.28
C GLY A 188 12.61 -17.22 26.81
N ASN A 189 12.89 -15.91 26.93
CA ASN A 189 11.85 -14.92 27.20
C ASN A 189 11.11 -14.58 25.90
N THR A 190 9.85 -15.00 25.82
CA THR A 190 9.02 -14.89 24.61
C THR A 190 8.82 -13.44 24.14
N ASP A 191 8.70 -12.48 25.06
CA ASP A 191 8.52 -11.07 24.71
C ASP A 191 9.81 -10.43 24.19
N ALA A 192 10.95 -10.76 24.81
CA ALA A 192 12.26 -10.31 24.37
C ALA A 192 12.62 -10.89 22.99
N GLU A 193 12.36 -12.19 22.78
CA GLU A 193 12.55 -12.86 21.49
C GLU A 193 11.65 -12.29 20.40
N ARG A 194 10.38 -11.99 20.71
CA ARG A 194 9.47 -11.33 19.76
C ARG A 194 10.00 -9.95 19.36
N THR A 195 10.56 -9.21 20.30
CA THR A 195 11.09 -7.86 20.07
C THR A 195 12.30 -7.89 19.13
N ILE A 196 13.28 -8.76 19.37
CA ILE A 196 14.44 -8.89 18.48
C ILE A 196 14.04 -9.51 17.12
N GLY A 197 13.04 -10.41 17.10
CA GLY A 197 12.49 -10.98 15.88
C GLY A 197 11.89 -9.92 14.96
N ALA A 198 11.06 -9.03 15.50
CA ALA A 198 10.49 -7.92 14.75
C ALA A 198 11.58 -6.99 14.18
N ARG A 199 12.63 -6.70 14.97
CA ARG A 199 13.77 -5.89 14.52
C ARG A 199 14.59 -6.57 13.42
N ALA A 200 14.85 -7.87 13.55
CA ALA A 200 15.54 -8.65 12.53
C ALA A 200 14.73 -8.69 11.23
N MET A 201 13.40 -8.87 11.32
CA MET A 201 12.50 -8.89 10.17
C MET A 201 12.48 -7.53 9.45
N GLU A 202 12.42 -6.42 10.19
CA GLU A 202 12.47 -5.07 9.59
C GLU A 202 13.83 -4.81 8.92
N SER A 203 14.93 -5.23 9.53
CA SER A 203 16.28 -5.13 8.95
C SER A 203 16.38 -5.90 7.64
N ALA A 204 15.97 -7.17 7.63
CA ALA A 204 15.98 -8.02 6.44
C ALA A 204 15.04 -7.48 5.35
N LYS A 205 13.86 -6.97 5.72
CA LYS A 205 12.93 -6.31 4.79
C LYS A 205 13.57 -5.09 4.14
N LYS A 206 14.27 -4.25 4.90
CA LYS A 206 14.98 -3.08 4.34
C LYS A 206 16.05 -3.51 3.34
N ALA A 207 16.87 -4.50 3.68
CA ALA A 207 17.89 -5.04 2.78
C ALA A 207 17.29 -5.63 1.48
N PHE A 208 16.16 -6.32 1.59
CA PHE A 208 15.41 -6.83 0.44
C PHE A 208 14.92 -5.70 -0.48
N LEU A 209 14.32 -4.65 0.09
CA LEU A 209 13.85 -3.49 -0.69
C LEU A 209 15.02 -2.74 -1.36
N ASP A 210 16.16 -2.60 -0.67
CA ASP A 210 17.37 -2.01 -1.23
C ASP A 210 17.89 -2.83 -2.44
N GLY A 211 17.76 -4.16 -2.39
CA GLY A 211 18.08 -5.06 -3.51
C GLY A 211 17.09 -4.99 -4.67
N LEU A 212 15.80 -4.70 -4.40
CA LEU A 212 14.79 -4.49 -5.45
C LEU A 212 14.94 -3.14 -6.16
N ARG A 213 15.42 -2.09 -5.47
CA ARG A 213 15.56 -0.74 -6.02
C ARG A 213 16.25 -0.69 -7.40
N PRO A 214 17.43 -1.31 -7.62
CA PRO A 214 18.07 -1.30 -8.94
C PRO A 214 17.25 -2.02 -10.02
N LEU A 215 16.54 -3.11 -9.68
CA LEU A 215 15.68 -3.83 -10.63
C LEU A 215 14.49 -2.97 -11.07
N VAL A 216 13.90 -2.26 -10.11
CA VAL A 216 12.77 -1.38 -10.35
C VAL A 216 13.20 -0.12 -11.10
N ASP A 217 14.38 0.43 -10.83
CA ASP A 217 14.91 1.56 -11.59
C ASP A 217 15.25 1.18 -13.04
N ASP A 218 15.76 -0.03 -13.28
CA ASP A 218 16.02 -0.54 -14.64
C ASP A 218 14.71 -0.76 -15.42
N MET A 219 13.71 -1.41 -14.80
CA MET A 219 12.44 -1.73 -15.46
C MET A 219 11.46 -0.55 -15.55
N LEU A 220 11.36 0.25 -14.49
CA LEU A 220 10.34 1.29 -14.34
C LEU A 220 10.93 2.71 -14.36
N GLY A 221 12.25 2.90 -14.43
CA GLY A 221 12.88 4.21 -14.29
C GLY A 221 12.37 5.27 -15.27
N SER A 222 12.02 4.88 -16.51
CA SER A 222 11.41 5.78 -17.50
C SER A 222 9.98 6.22 -17.11
N TYR A 223 9.20 5.33 -16.50
CA TYR A 223 7.82 5.56 -16.06
C TYR A 223 7.72 6.23 -14.67
N LEU A 224 8.75 6.07 -13.83
CA LEU A 224 8.82 6.64 -12.49
C LEU A 224 9.28 8.11 -12.49
N LYS A 225 9.89 8.59 -13.57
CA LYS A 225 10.20 10.02 -13.73
C LYS A 225 8.92 10.82 -13.53
N ALA A 226 8.99 11.80 -12.63
CA ALA A 226 7.89 12.73 -12.38
C ALA A 226 7.42 13.26 -13.73
N ARG A 227 6.13 13.07 -14.06
CA ARG A 227 5.48 13.70 -15.22
C ARG A 227 5.78 15.20 -15.14
N ARG A 228 6.81 15.66 -15.86
CA ARG A 228 6.98 17.07 -16.16
C ARG A 228 5.83 17.40 -17.11
N ARG A 229 4.90 18.21 -16.60
CA ARG A 229 3.78 18.84 -17.32
C ARG A 229 2.55 17.95 -17.50
N LEU A 230 1.57 18.15 -16.63
CA LEU A 230 0.21 18.38 -17.07
C LEU A 230 0.02 19.89 -16.94
N ASN A 231 0.12 20.59 -18.08
CA ASN A 231 -0.39 21.95 -18.23
C ASN A 231 -1.92 21.91 -18.22
#